data_AF-A0A928GGH2-F1
#
_entry.id   AF-A0A928GGH2-F1
#
_cell.length_a   1.000
_cell.length_b   1.000
_cell.length_c   1.000
_cell.angle_alpha   90.00
_cell.angle_beta   90.00
_cell.angle_gamma   90.00
#
_symmetry.space_group_name_H-M   'P 1'
#
loop_
_entity.id
_entity.type
_entity.pdbx_description
1 polymer ?
#
loop_
_entity_poly.entity_id
_entity_poly.type
_entity_poly.pdbx_seq_one_letter_code
_entity_poly.pdbx_strand_id
1 'polypeptide(L)'
;MHYTTDEIEISQRWGALAAGCGDAPKYLTELKNNISLVREIASEYCTLTIKDKNTRVYFVAYFTRLLKKVNGMLPGYIEDLKQSQCIEAFCISTGQYRKEEFWQWCDWICSDMEGQKIYEYLKQNVDRLKALLLETEIATIQCKPELYEKFFFNEELQYTNDGVRKKFEKWMYDNMAPDIEKFRELQALVVADALKQGVMDYAPDPSYREIEEVKVDYLKKLLPWDYDMSGDFTKSCARWRKFFHWEDTILVINYKKYGKYIQSHYYDFNDTQLQAIFELDMMLHLIHKEMQKLMATELPSENVVINHKPDEEPFKFIHPSICGEEVWLIHDEVKRLVTHHGIQEICQYLYQMAKDKRILLPQMPSAAYAELVRMGMPTTAGFSEKYFKNHYRII
;
A
#
# COMPACT_ATOMS: atom_id res chain seq x y z
N MET A 1 11.82 -4.09 -21.29
CA MET A 1 11.41 -2.78 -20.76
C MET A 1 9.92 -2.81 -20.49
N HIS A 2 9.54 -2.92 -19.22
CA HIS A 2 8.31 -2.36 -18.65
C HIS A 2 8.62 -2.14 -17.16
N TYR A 3 8.31 -0.94 -16.67
CA TYR A 3 8.50 -0.49 -15.29
C TYR A 3 7.45 -1.17 -14.40
N THR A 4 7.81 -2.21 -13.66
CA THR A 4 6.87 -2.98 -12.80
C THR A 4 7.59 -3.59 -11.60
N THR A 5 8.18 -2.74 -10.75
CA THR A 5 8.75 -3.19 -9.47
C THR A 5 8.48 -2.22 -8.31
N ASP A 6 8.35 -0.91 -8.53
CA ASP A 6 8.33 0.03 -7.38
C ASP A 6 7.08 -0.07 -6.49
N GLU A 7 5.84 -0.11 -7.00
CA GLU A 7 4.64 -0.11 -6.11
C GLU A 7 4.43 -1.43 -5.37
N ILE A 8 4.74 -2.54 -6.01
CA ILE A 8 4.78 -3.87 -5.38
C ILE A 8 5.98 -3.97 -4.42
N GLU A 9 7.17 -3.44 -4.77
CA GLU A 9 8.27 -3.38 -3.81
C GLU A 9 7.97 -2.44 -2.66
N ILE A 10 7.19 -1.37 -2.84
CA ILE A 10 6.75 -0.47 -1.76
C ILE A 10 5.74 -1.16 -0.85
N SER A 11 4.81 -1.93 -1.40
CA SER A 11 3.91 -2.78 -0.60
C SER A 11 4.66 -3.95 0.08
N GLN A 12 5.83 -4.35 -0.44
CA GLN A 12 6.62 -5.47 0.08
C GLN A 12 7.76 -5.08 1.04
N ARG A 13 8.36 -3.92 0.81
CA ARG A 13 9.44 -3.33 1.58
C ARG A 13 8.85 -2.08 2.20
N TRP A 14 8.22 -2.24 3.36
CA TRP A 14 8.34 -1.28 4.46
C TRP A 14 8.88 0.08 3.99
N GLY A 15 8.02 0.97 3.47
CA GLY A 15 8.42 2.29 2.94
C GLY A 15 9.21 3.15 3.95
N ALA A 16 9.43 2.63 5.16
CA ALA A 16 10.07 3.20 6.32
C ALA A 16 11.62 3.24 6.33
N LEU A 17 12.38 2.54 5.47
CA LEU A 17 13.85 2.52 5.63
C LEU A 17 14.62 3.69 4.97
N ALA A 18 13.99 4.50 4.10
CA ALA A 18 14.71 5.55 3.37
C ALA A 18 14.42 7.00 3.80
N ALA A 19 13.39 7.26 4.61
CA ALA A 19 13.02 8.61 5.02
C ALA A 19 12.90 8.69 6.54
N GLY A 20 14.06 8.77 7.21
CA GLY A 20 14.25 8.88 8.65
C GLY A 20 12.97 9.13 9.45
N CYS A 21 12.55 8.11 10.21
CA CYS A 21 11.60 8.28 11.30
C CYS A 21 12.24 9.20 12.35
N GLY A 22 12.09 10.51 12.16
CA GLY A 22 12.05 11.41 13.30
C GLY A 22 10.75 11.14 14.04
N ASP A 23 10.81 10.95 15.36
CA ASP A 23 9.62 10.96 16.19
C ASP A 23 8.75 12.16 15.81
N ALA A 24 7.43 11.97 15.73
CA ALA A 24 6.49 13.06 15.56
C ALA A 24 6.84 14.19 16.55
N PRO A 25 7.07 15.43 16.10
CA PRO A 25 7.45 16.52 16.99
C PRO A 25 6.51 16.57 18.20
N LYS A 26 7.07 16.64 19.42
CA LYS A 26 6.29 16.59 20.67
C LYS A 26 5.10 17.57 20.71
N TYR A 27 5.21 18.68 19.99
CA TYR A 27 4.15 19.68 19.89
C TYR A 27 2.90 19.16 19.14
N LEU A 28 3.03 18.17 18.24
CA LEU A 28 1.92 17.56 17.50
C LEU A 28 0.99 16.79 18.45
N THR A 29 1.55 15.99 19.35
CA THR A 29 0.79 15.27 20.38
C THR A 29 0.05 16.25 21.30
N GLU A 30 0.73 17.33 21.70
CA GLU A 30 0.11 18.38 22.52
C GLU A 30 -1.01 19.11 21.75
N LEU A 31 -0.79 19.45 20.49
CA LEU A 31 -1.79 20.11 19.63
C LEU A 31 -3.05 19.25 19.48
N LYS A 32 -2.88 17.96 19.17
CA LYS A 32 -3.96 16.97 19.07
C LYS A 32 -4.79 16.89 20.35
N ASN A 33 -4.14 16.74 21.48
CA ASN A 33 -4.82 16.62 22.78
C ASN A 33 -5.60 17.90 23.13
N ASN A 34 -5.00 19.08 22.89
CA ASN A 34 -5.68 20.35 23.18
C ASN A 34 -6.89 20.59 22.26
N ILE A 35 -6.83 20.19 20.99
CA ILE A 35 -7.97 20.35 20.06
C ILE A 35 -9.12 19.41 20.44
N SER A 36 -8.82 18.16 20.77
CA SER A 36 -9.82 17.19 21.25
C SER A 36 -10.53 17.72 22.50
N LEU A 37 -9.75 18.25 23.45
CA LEU A 37 -10.26 18.81 24.69
C LEU A 37 -11.11 20.08 24.46
N VAL A 38 -10.71 20.97 23.53
CA VAL A 38 -11.53 22.14 23.12
C VAL A 38 -12.90 21.67 22.67
N ARG A 39 -12.99 20.62 21.86
CA ARG A 39 -14.27 20.08 21.40
C ARG A 39 -15.10 19.50 22.54
N GLU A 40 -14.51 18.65 23.37
CA GLU A 40 -15.21 18.01 24.50
C GLU A 40 -15.82 19.07 25.41
N ILE A 41 -15.05 20.09 25.76
CA ILE A 41 -15.49 21.20 26.61
C ILE A 41 -16.63 21.98 25.95
N ALA A 42 -16.56 22.24 24.65
CA ALA A 42 -17.64 22.95 23.94
C ALA A 42 -18.95 22.13 23.96
N SER A 43 -18.86 20.82 23.73
CA SER A 43 -19.99 19.89 23.80
C SER A 43 -20.56 19.79 25.22
N GLU A 44 -19.70 19.60 26.22
CA GLU A 44 -20.09 19.52 27.63
C GLU A 44 -20.75 20.80 28.10
N TYR A 45 -20.25 21.97 27.70
CA TYR A 45 -20.88 23.24 28.04
C TYR A 45 -22.32 23.31 27.54
N CYS A 46 -22.57 22.87 26.31
CA CYS A 46 -23.87 22.90 25.66
C CYS A 46 -24.85 21.85 26.20
N THR A 47 -24.34 20.73 26.70
CA THR A 47 -25.16 19.64 27.25
C THR A 47 -25.43 19.82 28.74
N LEU A 48 -24.49 20.38 29.50
CA LEU A 48 -24.63 20.65 30.92
C LEU A 48 -25.33 21.99 31.15
N THR A 49 -26.52 21.96 31.77
CA THR A 49 -27.21 23.20 32.15
C THR A 49 -26.54 23.83 33.39
N ILE A 50 -25.46 24.58 33.20
CA ILE A 50 -24.74 25.27 34.27
C ILE A 50 -25.52 26.54 34.67
N LYS A 51 -26.29 26.46 35.77
CA LYS A 51 -27.13 27.59 36.23
C LYS A 51 -26.31 28.73 36.83
N ASP A 52 -25.24 28.41 37.57
CA ASP A 52 -24.43 29.42 38.24
C ASP A 52 -23.60 30.24 37.25
N LYS A 53 -23.69 31.57 37.37
CA LYS A 53 -23.02 32.50 36.46
C LYS A 53 -21.50 32.49 36.63
N ASN A 54 -21.01 32.36 37.87
CA ASN A 54 -19.56 32.38 38.11
C ASN A 54 -18.92 31.10 37.59
N THR A 55 -19.54 29.94 37.82
CA THR A 55 -19.10 28.65 37.28
C THR A 55 -19.03 28.69 35.76
N ARG A 56 -20.03 29.27 35.08
CA ARG A 56 -19.98 29.47 33.62
C ARG A 56 -18.77 30.29 33.18
N VAL A 57 -18.53 31.43 33.83
CA VAL A 57 -17.36 32.28 33.53
C VAL A 57 -16.03 31.54 33.75
N TYR A 58 -15.90 30.75 34.81
CA TYR A 58 -14.70 29.94 35.03
C TYR A 58 -14.49 28.87 33.96
N PHE A 59 -15.56 28.20 33.54
CA PHE A 59 -15.52 27.20 32.50
C PHE A 59 -15.09 27.81 31.16
N VAL A 60 -15.69 28.95 30.79
CA VAL A 60 -15.30 29.69 29.59
C VAL A 60 -13.87 30.24 29.67
N ALA A 61 -13.41 30.65 30.85
CA ALA A 61 -12.02 31.06 31.04
C ALA A 61 -11.03 29.93 30.75
N TYR A 62 -11.35 28.72 31.19
CA TYR A 62 -10.56 27.54 30.89
C TYR A 62 -10.61 27.19 29.40
N PHE A 63 -11.79 27.18 28.79
CA PHE A 63 -11.98 26.98 27.35
C PHE A 63 -11.18 27.98 26.52
N THR A 64 -11.25 29.27 26.85
CA THR A 64 -10.53 30.33 26.15
C THR A 64 -9.01 30.18 26.28
N ARG A 65 -8.52 29.70 27.44
CA ARG A 65 -7.09 29.40 27.62
C ARG A 65 -6.63 28.26 26.71
N LEU A 66 -7.45 27.23 26.52
CA LEU A 66 -7.15 26.13 25.62
C LEU A 66 -7.17 26.59 24.16
N LEU A 67 -8.17 27.37 23.75
CA LEU A 67 -8.21 27.99 22.42
C LEU A 67 -6.93 28.78 22.13
N LYS A 68 -6.46 29.59 23.10
CA LYS A 68 -5.21 30.36 22.98
C LYS A 68 -4.01 29.46 22.74
N LYS A 69 -3.91 28.32 23.45
CA LYS A 69 -2.80 27.36 23.26
C LYS A 69 -2.83 26.79 21.84
N VAL A 70 -3.99 26.31 21.40
CA VAL A 70 -4.19 25.78 20.04
C VAL A 70 -3.81 26.83 18.99
N ASN A 71 -4.35 28.05 19.11
CA ASN A 71 -4.05 29.18 18.23
C ASN A 71 -2.57 29.58 18.19
N GLY A 72 -1.80 29.25 19.22
CA GLY A 72 -0.35 29.47 19.29
C GLY A 72 0.47 28.38 18.60
N MET A 73 -0.04 27.14 18.54
CA MET A 73 0.67 26.00 17.94
C MET A 73 0.35 25.82 16.45
N LEU A 74 -0.89 26.12 16.03
CA LEU A 74 -1.33 25.96 14.64
C LEU A 74 -0.44 26.65 13.59
N PRO A 75 0.07 27.88 13.79
CA PRO A 75 0.91 28.51 12.78
C PRO A 75 2.20 27.74 12.47
N GLY A 76 2.84 27.15 13.49
CA GLY A 76 4.03 26.32 13.28
C GLY A 76 3.68 25.04 12.51
N TYR A 77 2.56 24.42 12.86
CA TYR A 77 2.07 23.25 12.15
C TYR A 77 1.74 23.52 10.67
N ILE A 78 1.09 24.65 10.38
CA ILE A 78 0.77 25.07 9.01
C ILE A 78 2.05 25.26 8.19
N GLU A 79 3.12 25.80 8.79
CA GLU A 79 4.40 25.95 8.12
C GLU A 79 5.04 24.60 7.83
N ASP A 80 5.03 23.66 8.79
CA ASP A 80 5.53 22.31 8.59
C ASP A 80 4.76 21.56 7.47
N LEU A 81 3.45 21.75 7.38
CA LEU A 81 2.62 21.23 6.28
C LEU A 81 3.02 21.83 4.92
N LYS A 82 3.16 23.16 4.84
CA LYS A 82 3.61 23.87 3.63
C LYS A 82 4.98 23.39 3.18
N GLN A 83 5.86 23.07 4.12
CA GLN A 83 7.18 22.50 3.87
C GLN A 83 7.17 20.99 3.61
N SER A 84 5.99 20.34 3.65
CA SER A 84 5.84 18.91 3.47
C SER A 84 6.66 18.08 4.49
N GLN A 85 6.74 18.54 5.73
CA GLN A 85 7.55 17.91 6.78
C GLN A 85 6.76 17.00 7.72
N CYS A 86 5.48 17.31 7.95
CA CYS A 86 4.61 16.46 8.76
C CYS A 86 3.17 16.50 8.24
N ILE A 87 2.45 15.39 8.42
CA ILE A 87 1.02 15.27 8.10
C ILE A 87 0.24 14.51 9.19
N GLU A 88 0.96 14.02 10.20
CA GLU A 88 0.50 13.17 11.29
C GLU A 88 -0.50 13.87 12.23
N ALA A 89 -0.47 15.21 12.33
CA ALA A 89 -1.23 15.91 13.36
C ALA A 89 -2.58 16.48 12.92
N PHE A 90 -2.97 16.41 11.65
CA PHE A 90 -4.21 17.05 11.20
C PHE A 90 -5.20 16.12 10.54
N CYS A 91 -5.83 15.29 11.35
CA CYS A 91 -7.17 14.79 11.06
C CYS A 91 -8.23 15.73 11.68
N ILE A 92 -7.98 17.05 11.65
CA ILE A 92 -8.95 18.06 12.12
C ILE A 92 -9.91 18.45 11.00
N SER A 93 -9.61 18.03 9.77
CA SER A 93 -10.43 18.25 8.57
C SER A 93 -11.58 17.27 8.38
N THR A 94 -11.80 16.28 9.25
CA THR A 94 -12.58 15.11 8.83
C THR A 94 -13.83 14.71 9.55
N GLY A 95 -13.95 15.05 10.82
CA GLY A 95 -15.24 14.90 11.49
C GLY A 95 -15.90 16.20 11.89
N GLN A 96 -15.13 17.29 12.02
CA GLN A 96 -15.46 18.30 13.03
C GLN A 96 -15.53 19.74 12.51
N TYR A 97 -14.77 20.13 11.48
CA TYR A 97 -15.02 21.42 10.81
C TYR A 97 -16.35 21.42 10.04
N ARG A 98 -16.81 20.25 9.60
CA ARG A 98 -18.07 20.06 8.87
C ARG A 98 -19.30 19.86 9.75
N LYS A 99 -19.12 19.61 11.05
CA LYS A 99 -20.25 19.62 11.97
C LYS A 99 -20.57 21.07 12.27
N GLU A 100 -21.57 21.61 11.58
CA GLU A 100 -22.22 22.87 11.96
C GLU A 100 -22.43 22.94 13.49
N GLU A 101 -22.68 21.79 14.14
CA GLU A 101 -22.80 21.62 15.59
C GLU A 101 -21.63 22.19 16.42
N PHE A 102 -20.35 21.97 16.05
CA PHE A 102 -19.24 22.48 16.86
C PHE A 102 -19.21 24.01 16.83
N TRP A 103 -19.38 24.59 15.64
CA TRP A 103 -19.43 26.04 15.48
C TRP A 103 -20.68 26.62 16.15
N GLN A 104 -21.81 25.93 16.10
CA GLN A 104 -23.01 26.29 16.86
C GLN A 104 -22.76 26.28 18.38
N TRP A 105 -22.00 25.30 18.91
CA TRP A 105 -21.59 25.30 20.32
C TRP A 105 -20.70 26.49 20.65
N CYS A 106 -19.69 26.78 19.82
CA CYS A 106 -18.84 27.96 20.00
C CYS A 106 -19.64 29.27 19.95
N ASP A 107 -20.58 29.39 19.01
CA ASP A 107 -21.46 30.55 18.89
C ASP A 107 -22.35 30.68 20.12
N TRP A 108 -22.89 29.57 20.64
CA TRP A 108 -23.70 29.56 21.86
C TRP A 108 -22.90 29.97 23.09
N ILE A 109 -21.68 29.46 23.25
CA ILE A 109 -20.77 29.86 24.34
C ILE A 109 -20.45 31.36 24.24
N CYS A 110 -20.21 31.87 23.03
CA CYS A 110 -20.00 33.30 22.80
C CYS A 110 -21.22 34.13 23.22
N SER A 111 -22.42 33.74 22.77
CA SER A 111 -23.68 34.43 23.11
C SER A 111 -23.97 34.41 24.60
N ASP A 112 -23.74 33.29 25.29
CA ASP A 112 -23.96 33.17 26.73
C ASP A 112 -23.03 34.10 27.55
N MET A 113 -21.87 34.45 26.99
CA MET A 113 -20.91 35.36 27.60
C MET A 113 -21.12 36.83 27.24
N GLU A 114 -22.09 37.19 26.41
CA GLU A 114 -22.34 38.58 26.04
C GLU A 114 -22.47 39.49 27.28
N GLY A 115 -21.77 40.63 27.24
CA GLY A 115 -21.67 41.56 28.37
C GLY A 115 -20.76 41.12 29.51
N GLN A 116 -20.09 39.96 29.44
CA GLN A 116 -19.01 39.58 30.34
C GLN A 116 -17.66 40.11 29.84
N LYS A 117 -16.73 40.39 30.76
CA LYS A 117 -15.36 40.87 30.42
C LYS A 117 -14.58 39.90 29.53
N ILE A 118 -14.89 38.61 29.58
CA ILE A 118 -14.20 37.57 28.81
C ILE A 118 -14.69 37.46 27.36
N TYR A 119 -15.87 38.01 27.05
CA TYR A 119 -16.54 37.84 25.75
C TYR A 119 -15.66 38.19 24.56
N GLU A 120 -15.08 39.38 24.55
CA GLU A 120 -14.25 39.84 23.42
C GLU A 120 -13.04 38.92 23.22
N TYR A 121 -12.43 38.47 24.31
CA TYR A 121 -11.27 37.58 24.25
C TYR A 121 -11.63 36.18 23.77
N LEU A 122 -12.77 35.64 24.22
CA LEU A 122 -13.32 34.38 23.73
C LEU A 122 -13.57 34.46 22.22
N LYS A 123 -14.35 35.46 21.79
CA LYS A 123 -14.77 35.63 20.39
C LYS A 123 -13.58 35.73 19.45
N GLN A 124 -12.59 36.56 19.80
CA GLN A 124 -11.36 36.68 19.02
C GLN A 124 -10.60 35.36 18.88
N ASN A 125 -10.57 34.52 19.93
CA ASN A 125 -9.90 33.23 19.89
C ASN A 125 -10.67 32.19 19.07
N VAL A 126 -12.00 32.20 19.11
CA VAL A 126 -12.86 31.34 18.28
C VAL A 126 -12.70 31.71 16.79
N ASP A 127 -12.80 33.00 16.46
CA ASP A 127 -12.64 33.49 15.09
C ASP A 127 -11.25 33.16 14.54
N ARG A 128 -10.20 33.35 15.36
CA ARG A 128 -8.84 32.99 14.99
C ARG A 128 -8.65 31.49 14.79
N LEU A 129 -9.26 30.66 15.64
CA LEU A 129 -9.21 29.20 15.46
C LEU A 129 -9.84 28.82 14.12
N LYS A 130 -11.03 29.35 13.81
CA LYS A 130 -11.72 29.11 12.55
C LYS A 130 -10.87 29.45 11.33
N ALA A 131 -10.18 30.60 11.36
CA ALA A 131 -9.28 31.03 10.29
C ALA A 131 -8.06 30.11 10.14
N LEU A 132 -7.40 29.76 11.25
CA LEU A 132 -6.22 28.90 11.23
C LEU A 132 -6.54 27.47 10.79
N LEU A 133 -7.69 26.92 11.20
CA LEU A 133 -8.12 25.60 10.75
C LEU A 133 -8.39 25.57 9.24
N LEU A 134 -8.99 26.63 8.69
CA LEU A 134 -9.18 26.77 7.25
C LEU A 134 -7.84 26.86 6.50
N GLU A 135 -6.89 27.65 7.00
CA GLU A 135 -5.55 27.72 6.42
C GLU A 135 -4.84 26.36 6.46
N THR A 136 -5.05 25.59 7.54
CA THR A 136 -4.49 24.25 7.68
C THR A 136 -5.08 23.29 6.64
N GLU A 137 -6.40 23.31 6.42
CA GLU A 137 -7.06 22.50 5.38
C GLU A 137 -6.49 22.83 3.99
N ILE A 138 -6.31 24.11 3.67
CA ILE A 138 -5.70 24.55 2.42
C ILE A 138 -4.28 24.01 2.29
N ALA A 139 -3.47 24.11 3.35
CA ALA A 139 -2.10 23.61 3.37
C ALA A 139 -2.05 22.08 3.17
N THR A 140 -2.93 21.32 3.84
CA THR A 140 -3.03 19.86 3.67
C THR A 140 -3.39 19.48 2.24
N ILE A 141 -4.31 20.19 1.57
CA ILE A 141 -4.66 19.94 0.16
C ILE A 141 -3.44 20.11 -0.75
N GLN A 142 -2.52 21.02 -0.42
CA GLN A 142 -1.32 21.32 -1.19
C GLN A 142 -0.14 20.38 -0.88
N CYS A 143 -0.25 19.53 0.15
CA CYS A 143 0.79 18.56 0.48
C CYS A 143 1.03 17.56 -0.67
N LYS A 144 2.29 17.14 -0.80
CA LYS A 144 2.69 16.14 -1.79
C LYS A 144 2.00 14.78 -1.52
N PRO A 145 1.50 14.07 -2.55
CA PRO A 145 0.85 12.77 -2.41
C PRO A 145 1.66 11.73 -1.60
N GLU A 146 2.98 11.76 -1.70
CA GLU A 146 3.91 10.83 -1.03
C GLU A 146 3.87 10.92 0.50
N LEU A 147 3.43 12.05 1.06
CA LEU A 147 3.30 12.19 2.51
C LEU A 147 2.16 11.37 3.08
N TYR A 148 1.07 11.22 2.33
CA TYR A 148 -0.08 10.44 2.75
C TYR A 148 0.23 8.94 2.77
N GLU A 149 1.05 8.50 1.82
CA GLU A 149 1.60 7.16 1.78
C GLU A 149 2.55 6.92 2.98
N LYS A 150 3.46 7.87 3.26
CA LYS A 150 4.33 7.80 4.45
C LYS A 150 3.52 7.73 5.74
N PHE A 151 2.47 8.55 5.86
CA PHE A 151 1.57 8.53 7.01
C PHE A 151 0.92 7.17 7.21
N PHE A 152 0.38 6.57 6.15
CA PHE A 152 -0.27 5.26 6.23
C PHE A 152 0.66 4.21 6.85
N PHE A 153 1.88 4.08 6.32
CA PHE A 153 2.85 3.11 6.81
C PHE A 153 3.35 3.43 8.22
N ASN A 154 3.53 4.71 8.56
CA ASN A 154 3.91 5.11 9.92
C ASN A 154 2.86 4.70 10.96
N GLU A 155 1.57 4.83 10.63
CA GLU A 155 0.48 4.42 11.52
C GLU A 155 0.32 2.91 11.58
N GLU A 156 0.51 2.20 10.46
CA GLU A 156 0.49 0.74 10.41
C GLU A 156 1.50 0.11 11.38
N LEU A 157 2.69 0.73 11.55
CA LEU A 157 3.73 0.26 12.49
C LEU A 157 3.27 0.19 13.96
N GLN A 158 2.20 0.90 14.32
CA GLN A 158 1.63 0.86 15.66
C GLN A 158 0.77 -0.40 15.91
N TYR A 159 0.46 -1.17 14.85
CA TYR A 159 -0.38 -2.36 14.91
C TYR A 159 0.46 -3.64 14.85
N THR A 160 0.01 -4.67 15.57
CA THR A 160 0.75 -5.94 15.68
C THR A 160 0.35 -6.93 14.57
N ASN A 161 1.34 -7.45 13.86
CA ASN A 161 1.12 -8.43 12.78
C ASN A 161 0.92 -9.88 13.30
N ASP A 162 1.30 -10.19 14.53
CA ASP A 162 1.28 -11.57 15.06
C ASP A 162 -0.09 -12.26 14.94
N GLY A 163 -1.18 -11.53 15.15
CA GLY A 163 -2.53 -12.05 14.99
C GLY A 163 -2.88 -12.34 13.53
N VAL A 164 -2.54 -11.42 12.63
CA VAL A 164 -2.78 -11.53 11.18
C VAL A 164 -2.01 -12.72 10.60
N ARG A 165 -0.72 -12.83 10.93
CA ARG A 165 0.13 -13.95 10.49
C ARG A 165 -0.44 -15.30 10.90
N LYS A 166 -0.87 -15.46 12.16
CA LYS A 166 -1.48 -16.71 12.64
C LYS A 166 -2.78 -17.05 11.89
N LYS A 167 -3.62 -16.05 11.60
CA LYS A 167 -4.84 -16.24 10.78
C LYS A 167 -4.46 -16.74 9.37
N PHE A 168 -3.46 -16.13 8.74
CA PHE A 168 -2.98 -16.52 7.41
C PHE A 168 -2.36 -17.93 7.40
N GLU A 169 -1.47 -18.24 8.35
CA GLU A 169 -0.84 -19.56 8.48
C GLU A 169 -1.86 -20.67 8.70
N LYS A 170 -2.88 -20.41 9.53
CA LYS A 170 -4.00 -21.33 9.72
C LYS A 170 -4.77 -21.53 8.41
N TRP A 171 -5.09 -20.46 7.69
CA TRP A 171 -5.77 -20.57 6.40
C TRP A 171 -4.93 -21.38 5.39
N MET A 172 -3.62 -21.15 5.33
CA MET A 172 -2.69 -21.91 4.48
C MET A 172 -2.70 -23.40 4.83
N TYR A 173 -2.74 -23.74 6.12
CA TYR A 173 -2.85 -25.13 6.59
C TYR A 173 -4.19 -25.75 6.20
N ASP A 174 -5.30 -25.03 6.37
CA ASP A 174 -6.65 -25.54 6.10
C ASP A 174 -6.91 -25.74 4.60
N ASN A 175 -6.22 -25.00 3.72
CA ASN A 175 -6.43 -25.03 2.26
C ASN A 175 -5.36 -25.81 1.47
N MET A 176 -4.36 -26.38 2.14
CA MET A 176 -3.38 -27.36 1.62
C MET A 176 -2.92 -27.09 0.16
N ALA A 177 -1.88 -26.27 0.01
CA ALA A 177 -1.30 -25.85 -1.29
C ALA A 177 -2.31 -25.10 -2.19
N PRO A 178 -2.80 -23.92 -1.75
CA PRO A 178 -3.70 -23.09 -2.54
C PRO A 178 -3.04 -22.62 -3.85
N ASP A 179 -3.82 -22.60 -4.94
CA ASP A 179 -3.43 -22.03 -6.23
C ASP A 179 -3.77 -20.53 -6.31
N ILE A 180 -3.44 -19.89 -7.45
CA ILE A 180 -3.73 -18.46 -7.67
C ILE A 180 -5.22 -18.15 -7.53
N GLU A 181 -6.10 -19.03 -8.00
CA GLU A 181 -7.55 -18.81 -7.92
C GLU A 181 -8.02 -18.80 -6.45
N LYS A 182 -7.49 -19.70 -5.64
CA LYS A 182 -7.78 -19.75 -4.19
C LYS A 182 -7.26 -18.52 -3.45
N PHE A 183 -6.11 -17.99 -3.84
CA PHE A 183 -5.63 -16.72 -3.31
C PHE A 183 -6.45 -15.52 -3.76
N ARG A 184 -7.02 -15.54 -4.99
CA ARG A 184 -7.96 -14.51 -5.45
C ARG A 184 -9.26 -14.52 -4.65
N GLU A 185 -9.79 -15.70 -4.32
CA GLU A 185 -10.93 -15.85 -3.42
C GLU A 185 -10.61 -15.27 -2.03
N LEU A 186 -9.46 -15.61 -1.46
CA LEU A 186 -9.04 -15.08 -0.16
C LEU A 186 -8.86 -13.55 -0.20
N GLN A 187 -8.21 -13.02 -1.23
CA GLN A 187 -8.05 -11.58 -1.43
C GLN A 187 -9.41 -10.87 -1.46
N ALA A 188 -10.39 -11.42 -2.19
CA ALA A 188 -11.74 -10.88 -2.23
C ALA A 188 -12.44 -10.94 -0.87
N LEU A 189 -12.30 -12.06 -0.15
CA LEU A 189 -12.90 -12.25 1.17
C LEU A 189 -12.34 -11.27 2.20
N VAL A 190 -11.02 -11.09 2.25
CA VAL A 190 -10.35 -10.17 3.19
C VAL A 190 -10.79 -8.73 2.93
N VAL A 191 -10.87 -8.32 1.66
CA VAL A 191 -11.42 -7.00 1.30
C VAL A 191 -12.88 -6.89 1.73
N ALA A 192 -13.71 -7.89 1.43
CA ALA A 192 -15.13 -7.85 1.75
C ALA A 192 -15.38 -7.75 3.26
N ASP A 193 -14.63 -8.50 4.07
CA ASP A 193 -14.74 -8.49 5.52
C ASP A 193 -14.31 -7.14 6.10
N ALA A 194 -13.24 -6.54 5.59
CA ALA A 194 -12.84 -5.18 5.97
C ALA A 194 -13.94 -4.16 5.62
N LEU A 195 -14.55 -4.25 4.44
CA LEU A 195 -15.65 -3.37 4.04
C LEU A 195 -16.88 -3.51 4.94
N LYS A 196 -17.17 -4.71 5.45
CA LYS A 196 -18.25 -4.93 6.43
C LYS A 196 -17.98 -4.30 7.79
N GLN A 197 -16.72 -4.01 8.13
CA GLN A 197 -16.37 -3.25 9.34
C GLN A 197 -16.59 -1.74 9.18
N GLY A 198 -17.08 -1.26 8.02
CA GLY A 198 -17.38 0.15 7.81
C GLY A 198 -16.14 1.00 7.52
N VAL A 199 -15.05 0.41 7.01
CA VAL A 199 -13.82 1.16 6.68
C VAL A 199 -14.03 2.23 5.59
N MET A 200 -15.16 2.18 4.87
CA MET A 200 -15.56 3.13 3.83
C MET A 200 -16.73 4.05 4.24
N ASP A 201 -17.07 4.14 5.52
CA ASP A 201 -18.25 4.91 5.97
C ASP A 201 -18.10 6.42 5.76
N TYR A 202 -16.88 6.93 5.77
CA TYR A 202 -16.59 8.36 5.60
C TYR A 202 -16.30 8.76 4.14
N ALA A 203 -16.19 7.79 3.23
CA ALA A 203 -16.00 8.09 1.83
C ALA A 203 -17.31 8.67 1.23
N PRO A 204 -17.21 9.64 0.28
CA PRO A 204 -18.39 10.23 -0.35
C PRO A 204 -19.33 9.18 -0.94
N ASP A 205 -20.63 9.45 -0.88
CA ASP A 205 -21.63 8.56 -1.46
C ASP A 205 -21.35 8.31 -2.94
N PRO A 206 -21.33 7.03 -3.37
CA PRO A 206 -21.13 6.70 -4.76
C PRO A 206 -22.37 7.10 -5.56
N SER A 207 -22.14 7.62 -6.75
CA SER A 207 -23.18 7.82 -7.76
C SER A 207 -23.78 6.48 -8.21
N TYR A 208 -24.99 6.53 -8.77
CA TYR A 208 -25.66 5.36 -9.31
C TYR A 208 -24.78 4.60 -10.33
N ARG A 209 -24.08 5.32 -11.19
CA ARG A 209 -23.13 4.75 -12.15
C ARG A 209 -21.98 4.00 -11.48
N GLU A 210 -21.41 4.56 -10.42
CA GLU A 210 -20.30 3.90 -9.70
C GLU A 210 -20.75 2.59 -9.02
N ILE A 211 -22.01 2.54 -8.58
CA ILE A 211 -22.65 1.34 -8.03
C ILE A 211 -22.87 0.28 -9.13
N GLU A 212 -23.41 0.66 -10.30
CA GLU A 212 -23.63 -0.28 -11.42
C GLU A 212 -22.35 -0.91 -11.95
N GLU A 213 -21.23 -0.20 -11.87
CA GLU A 213 -19.92 -0.71 -12.28
C GLU A 213 -19.34 -1.75 -11.29
N VAL A 214 -19.96 -1.95 -10.12
CA VAL A 214 -19.60 -3.05 -9.21
C VAL A 214 -20.08 -4.36 -9.85
N LYS A 215 -19.13 -5.20 -10.25
CA LYS A 215 -19.41 -6.52 -10.87
C LYS A 215 -19.86 -7.54 -9.81
N VAL A 216 -21.07 -7.38 -9.29
CA VAL A 216 -21.63 -8.23 -8.21
C VAL A 216 -21.60 -9.72 -8.57
N ASP A 217 -21.95 -10.08 -9.81
CA ASP A 217 -21.96 -11.48 -10.25
C ASP A 217 -20.55 -12.10 -10.31
N TYR A 218 -19.52 -11.28 -10.51
CA TYR A 218 -18.14 -11.73 -10.44
C TYR A 218 -17.70 -11.88 -8.98
N LEU A 219 -18.06 -10.95 -8.10
CA LEU A 219 -17.77 -11.06 -6.66
C LEU A 219 -18.43 -12.28 -6.01
N LYS A 220 -19.67 -12.62 -6.41
CA LYS A 220 -20.36 -13.83 -5.95
C LYS A 220 -19.63 -15.14 -6.26
N LYS A 221 -18.75 -15.14 -7.27
CA LYS A 221 -17.93 -16.32 -7.61
C LYS A 221 -16.69 -16.44 -6.73
N LEU A 222 -16.26 -15.34 -6.10
CA LEU A 222 -15.04 -15.28 -5.28
C LEU A 222 -15.34 -15.35 -3.78
N LEU A 223 -16.57 -15.05 -3.36
CA LEU A 223 -16.99 -15.07 -1.97
C LEU A 223 -17.79 -16.34 -1.63
N PRO A 224 -17.87 -16.72 -0.34
CA PRO A 224 -18.73 -17.80 0.11
C PRO A 224 -20.18 -17.65 -0.38
N TRP A 225 -20.85 -18.77 -0.64
CA TRP A 225 -22.20 -18.79 -1.23
C TRP A 225 -23.26 -18.11 -0.34
N ASP A 226 -23.05 -18.08 0.96
CA ASP A 226 -23.88 -17.46 1.99
C ASP A 226 -23.40 -16.06 2.39
N TYR A 227 -22.42 -15.49 1.68
CA TYR A 227 -21.89 -14.17 2.00
C TYR A 227 -22.95 -13.08 1.77
N ASP A 228 -23.27 -12.32 2.82
CA ASP A 228 -24.23 -11.22 2.72
C ASP A 228 -23.71 -10.11 1.78
N MET A 229 -24.44 -9.90 0.68
CA MET A 229 -24.21 -8.95 -0.40
C MET A 229 -25.28 -7.83 -0.37
N SER A 230 -25.51 -7.25 0.79
CA SER A 230 -26.50 -6.19 0.97
C SER A 230 -26.26 -4.97 0.06
N GLY A 231 -27.30 -4.14 -0.10
CA GLY A 231 -27.19 -2.90 -0.86
C GLY A 231 -26.11 -1.96 -0.31
N ASP A 232 -25.94 -1.94 1.02
CA ASP A 232 -24.91 -1.12 1.67
C ASP A 232 -23.51 -1.70 1.46
N PHE A 233 -23.35 -3.03 1.44
CA PHE A 233 -22.08 -3.65 1.03
C PHE A 233 -21.69 -3.26 -0.40
N THR A 234 -22.65 -3.26 -1.34
CA THR A 234 -22.40 -2.87 -2.74
C THR A 234 -21.95 -1.40 -2.84
N LYS A 235 -22.53 -0.50 -2.05
CA LYS A 235 -22.05 0.90 -1.97
C LYS A 235 -20.63 0.98 -1.42
N SER A 236 -20.29 0.21 -0.39
CA SER A 236 -18.93 0.14 0.15
C SER A 236 -17.93 -0.36 -0.90
N CYS A 237 -18.28 -1.37 -1.71
CA CYS A 237 -17.46 -1.79 -2.84
C CYS A 237 -17.26 -0.67 -3.86
N ALA A 238 -18.31 0.08 -4.20
CA ALA A 238 -18.23 1.20 -5.14
C ALA A 238 -17.31 2.32 -4.62
N ARG A 239 -17.35 2.62 -3.31
CA ARG A 239 -16.42 3.55 -2.65
C ARG A 239 -14.98 3.03 -2.70
N TRP A 240 -14.76 1.76 -2.39
CA TRP A 240 -13.44 1.14 -2.35
C TRP A 240 -12.70 1.15 -3.68
N ARG A 241 -13.42 0.98 -4.80
CA ARG A 241 -12.86 0.99 -6.18
C ARG A 241 -12.04 2.24 -6.53
N LYS A 242 -12.17 3.32 -5.78
CA LYS A 242 -11.39 4.57 -5.99
C LYS A 242 -9.95 4.47 -5.49
N PHE A 243 -9.65 3.49 -4.64
CA PHE A 243 -8.43 3.38 -3.86
C PHE A 243 -7.52 2.23 -4.26
N PHE A 244 -7.89 1.45 -5.27
CA PHE A 244 -7.05 0.35 -5.75
C PHE A 244 -7.13 0.23 -7.27
N HIS A 245 -6.20 -0.54 -7.83
CA HIS A 245 -6.23 -0.99 -9.21
C HIS A 245 -5.81 -2.46 -9.28
N TRP A 246 -5.92 -3.07 -10.45
CA TRP A 246 -5.52 -4.46 -10.68
C TRP A 246 -4.22 -4.49 -11.49
N GLU A 247 -3.24 -5.23 -11.01
CA GLU A 247 -2.09 -5.70 -11.79
C GLU A 247 -2.25 -7.20 -11.99
N ASP A 248 -2.64 -7.59 -13.21
CA ASP A 248 -3.09 -8.94 -13.55
C ASP A 248 -4.20 -9.45 -12.61
N THR A 249 -3.84 -10.31 -11.64
CA THR A 249 -4.77 -10.86 -10.64
C THR A 249 -4.54 -10.34 -9.22
N ILE A 250 -3.52 -9.49 -9.03
CA ILE A 250 -3.16 -8.88 -7.76
C ILE A 250 -3.88 -7.54 -7.62
N LEU A 251 -4.56 -7.35 -6.49
CA LEU A 251 -5.16 -6.07 -6.13
C LEU A 251 -4.08 -5.17 -5.53
N VAL A 252 -3.81 -4.02 -6.15
CA VAL A 252 -2.79 -3.07 -5.67
C VAL A 252 -3.48 -1.82 -5.11
N ILE A 253 -3.24 -1.55 -3.84
CA ILE A 253 -3.77 -0.36 -3.14
C ILE A 253 -2.99 0.87 -3.61
N ASN A 254 -3.70 1.94 -3.94
CA ASN A 254 -3.12 3.25 -4.18
C ASN A 254 -2.93 3.97 -2.83
N TYR A 255 -1.79 3.75 -2.17
CA TYR A 255 -1.52 4.30 -0.84
C TYR A 255 -1.51 5.83 -0.78
N LYS A 256 -1.25 6.52 -1.90
CA LYS A 256 -1.36 7.98 -1.97
C LYS A 256 -2.81 8.44 -1.79
N LYS A 257 -3.76 7.79 -2.47
CA LYS A 257 -5.20 8.10 -2.33
C LYS A 257 -5.78 7.52 -1.04
N TYR A 258 -5.44 6.28 -0.71
CA TYR A 258 -5.98 5.60 0.45
C TYR A 258 -5.43 6.16 1.76
N GLY A 259 -4.11 6.40 1.83
CA GLY A 259 -3.47 7.11 2.91
C GLY A 259 -4.04 8.52 3.09
N LYS A 260 -4.41 9.21 1.99
CA LYS A 260 -5.11 10.51 2.09
C LYS A 260 -6.48 10.37 2.72
N TYR A 261 -7.26 9.37 2.32
CA TYR A 261 -8.57 9.09 2.92
C TYR A 261 -8.44 8.73 4.41
N ILE A 262 -7.47 7.90 4.78
CA ILE A 262 -7.24 7.51 6.17
C ILE A 262 -6.72 8.69 6.98
N GLN A 263 -5.71 9.41 6.51
CA GLN A 263 -5.20 10.63 7.15
C GLN A 263 -6.30 11.65 7.34
N SER A 264 -7.19 11.74 6.36
CA SER A 264 -8.40 12.50 6.51
C SER A 264 -9.15 11.88 7.71
N HIS A 265 -9.75 10.71 7.64
CA HIS A 265 -10.73 10.25 8.65
C HIS A 265 -10.19 9.52 9.89
N TYR A 266 -8.89 9.60 10.16
CA TYR A 266 -8.22 8.72 11.14
C TYR A 266 -8.88 8.70 12.52
N TYR A 267 -9.26 9.88 13.06
CA TYR A 267 -9.92 9.98 14.38
C TYR A 267 -11.45 9.86 14.32
N ASP A 268 -12.04 9.77 13.14
CA ASP A 268 -13.45 9.41 13.00
C ASP A 268 -13.62 7.89 13.07
N PHE A 269 -12.61 7.12 12.67
CA PHE A 269 -12.64 5.67 12.82
C PHE A 269 -12.59 5.26 14.29
N ASN A 270 -13.38 4.25 14.63
CA ASN A 270 -13.23 3.53 15.89
C ASN A 270 -12.06 2.52 15.82
N ASP A 271 -11.65 2.00 16.97
CA ASP A 271 -10.53 1.05 17.06
C ASP A 271 -10.73 -0.19 16.18
N THR A 272 -11.96 -0.70 16.05
CA THR A 272 -12.27 -1.85 15.20
C THR A 272 -12.11 -1.52 13.71
N GLN A 273 -12.51 -0.33 13.27
CA GLN A 273 -12.31 0.16 11.91
C GLN A 273 -10.82 0.35 11.59
N LEU A 274 -10.07 1.01 12.48
CA LEU A 274 -8.62 1.19 12.29
C LEU A 274 -7.90 -0.15 12.24
N GLN A 275 -8.23 -1.07 13.15
CA GLN A 275 -7.68 -2.42 13.12
C GLN A 275 -8.01 -3.13 11.80
N ALA A 276 -9.25 -3.05 11.31
CA ALA A 276 -9.64 -3.65 10.03
C ALA A 276 -8.88 -3.05 8.82
N ILE A 277 -8.61 -1.73 8.84
CA ILE A 277 -7.83 -1.04 7.80
C ILE A 277 -6.41 -1.60 7.70
N PHE A 278 -5.72 -1.74 8.83
CA PHE A 278 -4.33 -2.20 8.85
C PHE A 278 -4.22 -3.72 8.73
N GLU A 279 -5.14 -4.49 9.32
CA GLU A 279 -5.18 -5.94 9.12
C GLU A 279 -5.46 -6.31 7.65
N LEU A 280 -6.28 -5.51 6.94
CA LEU A 280 -6.50 -5.66 5.50
C LEU A 280 -5.18 -5.58 4.74
N ASP A 281 -4.37 -4.54 5.00
CA ASP A 281 -3.09 -4.34 4.32
C ASP A 281 -2.09 -5.47 4.60
N MET A 282 -1.89 -5.77 5.88
CA MET A 282 -1.00 -6.84 6.32
C MET A 282 -1.39 -8.20 5.72
N MET A 283 -2.69 -8.50 5.65
CA MET A 283 -3.18 -9.76 5.09
C MET A 283 -3.01 -9.79 3.58
N LEU A 284 -3.32 -8.69 2.87
CA LEU A 284 -3.08 -8.58 1.43
C LEU A 284 -1.60 -8.76 1.10
N HIS A 285 -0.70 -8.14 1.88
CA HIS A 285 0.74 -8.33 1.72
C HIS A 285 1.15 -9.82 1.79
N LEU A 286 0.65 -10.56 2.78
CA LEU A 286 0.94 -12.00 2.92
C LEU A 286 0.40 -12.80 1.73
N ILE A 287 -0.82 -12.49 1.28
CA ILE A 287 -1.44 -13.12 0.10
C ILE A 287 -0.62 -12.84 -1.15
N HIS A 288 -0.28 -11.58 -1.42
CA HIS A 288 0.47 -11.16 -2.59
C HIS A 288 1.84 -11.80 -2.64
N LYS A 289 2.50 -11.97 -1.49
CA LYS A 289 3.79 -12.66 -1.40
C LYS A 289 3.70 -14.11 -1.88
N GLU A 290 2.68 -14.85 -1.48
CA GLU A 290 2.49 -16.23 -1.95
C GLU A 290 2.01 -16.29 -3.40
N MET A 291 1.09 -15.40 -3.80
CA MET A 291 0.66 -15.27 -5.20
C MET A 291 1.83 -15.00 -6.12
N GLN A 292 2.78 -14.15 -5.74
CA GLN A 292 3.95 -13.88 -6.56
C GLN A 292 4.94 -15.03 -6.59
N LYS A 293 5.11 -15.78 -5.50
CA LYS A 293 5.90 -17.02 -5.56
C LYS A 293 5.27 -17.98 -6.55
N LEU A 294 3.95 -18.16 -6.51
CA LEU A 294 3.22 -18.99 -7.45
C LEU A 294 3.30 -18.44 -8.88
N MET A 295 3.13 -17.15 -9.10
CA MET A 295 3.29 -16.53 -10.42
C MET A 295 4.73 -16.57 -10.92
N ALA A 296 5.74 -16.52 -10.05
CA ALA A 296 7.12 -16.80 -10.43
C ALA A 296 7.31 -18.29 -10.78
N THR A 297 6.47 -19.16 -10.21
CA THR A 297 6.37 -20.59 -10.49
C THR A 297 5.48 -20.91 -11.72
N GLU A 298 4.59 -19.98 -12.15
CA GLU A 298 3.60 -20.11 -13.23
C GLU A 298 3.84 -19.21 -14.46
N LEU A 299 4.58 -18.09 -14.33
CA LEU A 299 5.52 -17.70 -15.37
C LEU A 299 6.27 -18.98 -15.75
N PRO A 300 6.67 -19.20 -17.00
CA PRO A 300 7.62 -20.25 -17.28
C PRO A 300 8.97 -19.89 -16.61
N SER A 301 9.04 -19.95 -15.28
CA SER A 301 9.98 -20.86 -14.68
C SER A 301 9.67 -22.19 -15.34
N GLU A 302 10.55 -22.51 -16.26
CA GLU A 302 11.05 -23.86 -16.37
C GLU A 302 11.31 -24.44 -14.98
N ASN A 303 10.24 -24.86 -14.31
CA ASN A 303 10.19 -26.17 -13.76
C ASN A 303 10.29 -27.11 -14.96
N VAL A 304 11.53 -27.27 -15.43
CA VAL A 304 12.01 -28.59 -15.76
C VAL A 304 11.68 -29.42 -14.53
N VAL A 305 10.49 -30.00 -14.53
CA VAL A 305 10.37 -31.39 -14.11
C VAL A 305 11.51 -32.03 -14.87
N ILE A 306 12.56 -32.40 -14.14
CA ILE A 306 13.62 -33.26 -14.63
C ILE A 306 12.96 -34.63 -14.90
N ASN A 307 12.08 -34.66 -15.89
CA ASN A 307 11.81 -35.82 -16.69
C ASN A 307 12.83 -35.71 -17.80
N HIS A 308 14.10 -35.93 -17.46
CA HIS A 308 15.05 -36.29 -18.50
C HIS A 308 14.42 -37.48 -19.22
N LYS A 309 14.22 -37.34 -20.54
CA LYS A 309 14.11 -38.54 -21.35
C LYS A 309 15.35 -39.37 -21.00
N PRO A 310 15.23 -40.68 -20.72
CA PRO A 310 16.35 -41.50 -20.24
C PRO A 310 17.65 -41.41 -21.08
N ASP A 311 17.57 -40.85 -22.29
CA ASP A 311 18.65 -40.76 -23.29
C ASP A 311 19.15 -39.33 -23.61
N GLU A 312 18.74 -38.28 -22.87
CA GLU A 312 19.21 -36.90 -23.15
C GLU A 312 20.61 -36.66 -22.56
N GLU A 313 21.58 -36.25 -23.39
CA GLU A 313 22.95 -35.94 -22.96
C GLU A 313 23.11 -34.47 -22.53
N PRO A 314 23.75 -34.19 -21.38
CA PRO A 314 24.09 -32.85 -20.92
C PRO A 314 24.85 -32.02 -21.96
N PHE A 315 24.87 -30.70 -21.76
CA PHE A 315 25.60 -29.81 -22.66
C PHE A 315 27.11 -30.10 -22.56
N LYS A 316 27.76 -30.34 -23.71
CA LYS A 316 29.12 -30.92 -23.74
C LYS A 316 30.21 -30.02 -23.21
N PHE A 317 29.94 -28.73 -23.10
CA PHE A 317 30.95 -27.73 -22.73
C PHE A 317 30.84 -27.27 -21.28
N ILE A 318 30.14 -28.00 -20.42
CA ILE A 318 30.10 -27.67 -18.98
C ILE A 318 31.49 -27.81 -18.37
N HIS A 319 31.88 -26.85 -17.52
CA HIS A 319 33.20 -26.87 -16.89
C HIS A 319 33.34 -28.09 -15.97
N PRO A 320 34.46 -28.85 -16.00
CA PRO A 320 34.63 -30.09 -15.23
C PRO A 320 34.50 -29.96 -13.70
N SER A 321 34.55 -28.73 -13.16
CA SER A 321 34.34 -28.47 -11.74
C SER A 321 32.87 -28.45 -11.32
N ILE A 322 31.93 -28.44 -12.27
CA ILE A 322 30.50 -28.44 -12.01
C ILE A 322 30.00 -29.89 -12.00
N CYS A 323 29.25 -30.27 -10.97
CA CYS A 323 28.71 -31.63 -10.81
C CYS A 323 27.30 -31.62 -10.20
N GLY A 324 26.60 -32.75 -10.32
CA GLY A 324 25.25 -32.89 -9.77
C GLY A 324 24.19 -32.12 -10.54
N GLU A 325 23.21 -31.54 -9.82
CA GLU A 325 22.07 -30.82 -10.40
C GLU A 325 22.48 -29.57 -11.20
N GLU A 326 23.61 -28.94 -10.84
CA GLU A 326 24.10 -27.74 -11.50
C GLU A 326 24.49 -27.97 -12.97
N VAL A 327 24.89 -29.19 -13.33
CA VAL A 327 25.16 -29.60 -14.72
C VAL A 327 23.89 -29.46 -15.57
N TRP A 328 22.74 -29.85 -15.02
CA TRP A 328 21.46 -29.79 -15.71
C TRP A 328 20.89 -28.38 -15.74
N LEU A 329 21.09 -27.60 -14.67
CA LEU A 329 20.75 -26.17 -14.69
C LEU A 329 21.48 -25.41 -15.80
N ILE A 330 22.78 -25.70 -16.02
CA ILE A 330 23.55 -25.09 -17.12
C ILE A 330 23.06 -25.62 -18.48
N HIS A 331 22.74 -26.91 -18.59
CA HIS A 331 22.18 -27.48 -19.81
C HIS A 331 20.88 -26.78 -20.22
N ASP A 332 19.94 -26.61 -19.28
CA ASP A 332 18.65 -25.96 -19.53
C ASP A 332 18.77 -24.46 -19.80
N GLU A 333 19.71 -23.78 -19.11
CA GLU A 333 20.06 -22.39 -19.39
C GLU A 333 20.57 -22.20 -20.84
N VAL A 334 21.45 -23.10 -21.33
CA VAL A 334 21.93 -23.04 -22.71
C VAL A 334 20.82 -23.39 -23.72
N LYS A 335 19.96 -24.37 -23.39
CA LYS A 335 18.81 -24.76 -24.22
C LYS A 335 17.81 -23.61 -24.41
N ARG A 336 17.52 -22.87 -23.34
CA ARG A 336 16.75 -21.61 -23.39
C ARG A 336 17.40 -20.54 -24.25
N LEU A 337 18.69 -20.34 -24.02
CA LEU A 337 19.45 -19.30 -24.69
C LEU A 337 19.35 -19.47 -26.21
N VAL A 338 19.56 -20.71 -26.70
CA VAL A 338 19.56 -20.98 -28.15
C VAL A 338 18.18 -21.02 -28.80
N THR A 339 17.11 -21.23 -28.02
CA THR A 339 15.73 -21.29 -28.53
C THR A 339 15.06 -19.93 -28.59
N HIS A 340 15.47 -18.98 -27.74
CA HIS A 340 14.79 -17.69 -27.59
C HIS A 340 15.59 -16.47 -28.07
N HIS A 341 16.88 -16.61 -28.36
CA HIS A 341 17.75 -15.46 -28.66
C HIS A 341 18.44 -15.57 -30.01
N GLY A 342 18.93 -14.43 -30.52
CA GLY A 342 19.73 -14.35 -31.75
C GLY A 342 21.20 -14.76 -31.53
N ILE A 343 21.91 -15.03 -32.62
CA ILE A 343 23.32 -15.46 -32.56
C ILE A 343 24.22 -14.48 -31.78
N GLN A 344 23.96 -13.18 -31.84
CA GLN A 344 24.80 -12.19 -31.18
C GLN A 344 24.67 -12.29 -29.66
N GLU A 345 23.44 -12.38 -29.16
CA GLU A 345 23.11 -12.53 -27.76
C GLU A 345 23.56 -13.89 -27.23
N ILE A 346 23.38 -14.97 -28.01
CA ILE A 346 23.88 -16.31 -27.69
C ILE A 346 25.40 -16.27 -27.48
N CYS A 347 26.16 -15.70 -28.43
CA CYS A 347 27.61 -15.63 -28.33
C CYS A 347 28.08 -14.78 -27.15
N GLN A 348 27.41 -13.66 -26.86
CA GLN A 348 27.75 -12.81 -25.72
C GLN A 348 27.51 -13.51 -24.39
N TYR A 349 26.39 -14.22 -24.26
CA TYR A 349 26.03 -14.93 -23.04
C TYR A 349 26.95 -16.12 -22.78
N LEU A 350 27.26 -16.91 -23.83
CA LEU A 350 28.24 -18.00 -23.73
C LEU A 350 29.62 -17.50 -23.30
N TYR A 351 30.05 -16.35 -23.81
CA TYR A 351 31.31 -15.73 -23.39
C TYR A 351 31.30 -15.36 -21.91
N GLN A 352 30.19 -14.84 -21.40
CA GLN A 352 30.03 -14.51 -19.98
C GLN A 352 30.05 -15.77 -19.11
N MET A 353 29.34 -16.84 -19.50
CA MET A 353 29.36 -18.12 -18.79
C MET A 353 30.77 -18.76 -18.75
N ALA A 354 31.56 -18.59 -19.82
CA ALA A 354 32.94 -19.05 -19.87
C ALA A 354 33.85 -18.24 -18.93
N LYS A 355 33.66 -16.91 -18.86
CA LYS A 355 34.36 -16.03 -17.92
C LYS A 355 34.06 -16.39 -16.46
N ASP A 356 32.82 -16.78 -16.19
CA ASP A 356 32.36 -17.21 -14.86
C ASP A 356 32.76 -18.67 -14.54
N LYS A 357 33.56 -19.32 -15.42
CA LYS A 357 34.05 -20.70 -15.29
C LYS A 357 32.93 -21.75 -15.18
N ARG A 358 31.74 -21.45 -15.69
CA ARG A 358 30.60 -22.37 -15.73
C ARG A 358 30.67 -23.29 -16.95
N ILE A 359 31.25 -22.81 -18.05
CA ILE A 359 31.47 -23.58 -19.29
C ILE A 359 32.89 -23.40 -19.85
N LEU A 360 33.32 -24.33 -20.70
CA LEU A 360 34.57 -24.32 -21.46
C LEU A 360 34.28 -24.31 -22.96
N LEU A 361 34.34 -23.13 -23.55
CA LEU A 361 34.07 -22.96 -24.98
C LEU A 361 35.16 -23.60 -25.85
N PRO A 362 34.79 -24.39 -26.88
CA PRO A 362 35.77 -25.02 -27.75
C PRO A 362 36.47 -23.98 -28.64
N GLN A 363 37.74 -24.23 -28.92
CA GLN A 363 38.56 -23.42 -29.83
C GLN A 363 38.06 -23.46 -31.27
N MET A 364 37.30 -24.49 -31.65
CA MET A 364 36.69 -24.60 -32.97
C MET A 364 35.24 -24.12 -32.95
N PRO A 365 34.90 -22.99 -33.61
CA PRO A 365 33.53 -22.45 -33.62
C PRO A 365 32.50 -23.41 -34.23
N SER A 366 32.91 -24.26 -35.19
CA SER A 366 32.02 -25.28 -35.78
C SER A 366 31.55 -26.32 -34.76
N ALA A 367 32.40 -26.66 -33.78
CA ALA A 367 32.04 -27.60 -32.73
C ALA A 367 31.04 -26.98 -31.75
N ALA A 368 31.24 -25.69 -31.40
CA ALA A 368 30.27 -24.94 -30.62
C ALA A 368 28.92 -24.84 -31.35
N TYR A 369 28.95 -24.45 -32.62
CA TYR A 369 27.74 -24.32 -33.43
C TYR A 369 26.95 -25.62 -33.53
N ALA A 370 27.61 -26.75 -33.82
CA ALA A 370 26.96 -28.06 -33.94
C ALA A 370 26.27 -28.49 -32.63
N GLU A 371 26.91 -28.21 -31.49
CA GLU A 371 26.31 -28.50 -30.19
C GLU A 371 25.14 -27.57 -29.89
N LEU A 372 25.22 -26.27 -30.22
CA LEU A 372 24.09 -25.35 -30.02
C LEU A 372 22.88 -25.72 -30.91
N VAL A 373 23.12 -26.22 -32.13
CA VAL A 373 22.05 -26.80 -32.98
C VAL A 373 21.46 -28.06 -32.33
N ARG A 374 22.29 -28.94 -31.74
CA ARG A 374 21.80 -30.09 -30.95
C ARG A 374 20.93 -29.65 -29.78
N MET A 375 21.27 -28.52 -29.15
CA MET A 375 20.52 -27.90 -28.06
C MET A 375 19.26 -27.15 -28.53
N GLY A 376 18.94 -27.14 -29.84
CA GLY A 376 17.70 -26.56 -30.37
C GLY A 376 17.86 -25.20 -31.05
N MET A 377 19.09 -24.74 -31.33
CA MET A 377 19.32 -23.53 -32.12
C MET A 377 18.75 -23.68 -33.55
N PRO A 378 17.95 -22.72 -34.05
CA PRO A 378 17.43 -22.75 -35.42
C PRO A 378 18.55 -22.78 -36.47
N THR A 379 18.25 -23.30 -37.67
CA THR A 379 19.19 -23.31 -38.82
C THR A 379 18.72 -22.44 -39.98
N THR A 380 17.73 -21.58 -39.73
CA THR A 380 17.11 -20.67 -40.72
C THR A 380 17.96 -19.42 -40.99
N ALA A 381 17.50 -18.55 -41.90
CA ALA A 381 18.16 -17.28 -42.19
C ALA A 381 18.36 -16.44 -40.91
N GLY A 382 19.59 -15.96 -40.69
CA GLY A 382 19.99 -15.30 -39.43
C GLY A 382 20.71 -16.22 -38.43
N PHE A 383 20.59 -17.54 -38.59
CA PHE A 383 21.23 -18.53 -37.71
C PHE A 383 22.32 -19.38 -38.39
N SER A 384 22.82 -18.96 -39.55
CA SER A 384 23.83 -19.74 -40.29
C SER A 384 25.16 -19.87 -39.54
N GLU A 385 25.85 -21.00 -39.71
CA GLU A 385 27.20 -21.24 -39.15
C GLU A 385 28.20 -20.13 -39.56
N LYS A 386 28.08 -19.61 -40.78
CA LYS A 386 28.90 -18.49 -41.25
C LYS A 386 28.68 -17.22 -40.42
N TYR A 387 27.43 -16.92 -40.06
CA TYR A 387 27.08 -15.78 -39.23
C TYR A 387 27.52 -16.00 -37.77
N PHE A 388 27.40 -17.23 -37.26
CA PHE A 388 27.90 -17.62 -35.94
C PHE A 388 29.41 -17.40 -35.81
N LYS A 389 30.19 -17.88 -36.77
CA LYS A 389 31.66 -17.73 -36.80
C LYS A 389 32.14 -16.28 -36.71
N ASN A 390 31.36 -15.34 -37.25
CA ASN A 390 31.71 -13.92 -37.22
C ASN A 390 31.51 -13.28 -35.82
N HIS A 391 30.67 -13.89 -34.98
CA HIS A 391 30.32 -13.36 -33.65
C HIS A 391 30.91 -14.18 -32.51
N TYR A 392 31.31 -15.42 -32.76
CA TYR A 392 31.92 -16.30 -31.77
C TYR A 392 33.33 -15.84 -31.41
N ARG A 393 33.56 -15.58 -30.12
CA ARG A 393 34.86 -15.16 -29.57
C ARG A 393 35.35 -16.19 -28.56
N ILE A 394 36.65 -16.42 -28.56
CA ILE A 394 37.33 -17.32 -27.61
C ILE A 394 38.07 -16.44 -26.60
N ILE A 395 38.11 -16.87 -25.33
CA ILE A 395 38.90 -16.25 -24.24
C ILE A 395 40.34 -16.72 -24.32
#